data_AF-A0A3C1VF49-F1
#
_entry.id   AF-A0A3C1VF49-F1
#
_cell.length_a   1.000
_cell.length_b   1.000
_cell.length_c   1.000
_cell.angle_alpha   90.00
_cell.angle_beta   90.00
_cell.angle_gamma   90.00
#
_symmetry.space_group_name_H-M   'P 1'
#
loop_
_entity.id
_entity.type
_entity.pdbx_description
1 polymer ?
#
loop_
_entity_poly.entity_id
_entity_poly.type
_entity_poly.pdbx_seq_one_letter_code
_entity_poly.pdbx_strand_id
1 'polypeptide(L)'
;MRKTFLSLWVSFSAFAALAQYSIDWFTIAGGGTSTGATYQVSGTIGQPDAGPTLSGGNYTIDGGFWAFAAVVQTPGAPLLTITYSGNQAIVSWSPSVTGWTLQTNNNLATGTWGNYLGAVSNNRLTNSPSQGNLFFRLKQ
;
A
#
# COMPACT_ATOMS: atom_id res chain seq x y z
N MET A 1 11.60 22.37 89.58
CA MET A 1 11.48 22.97 88.23
C MET A 1 12.26 22.11 87.26
N ARG A 2 11.58 21.38 86.37
CA ARG A 2 12.21 20.52 85.37
C ARG A 2 11.24 20.45 84.19
N LYS A 3 11.60 21.09 83.07
CA LYS A 3 10.85 20.99 81.80
C LYS A 3 11.85 20.53 80.75
N THR A 4 11.88 19.22 80.54
CA THR A 4 12.59 18.58 79.43
C THR A 4 11.77 18.80 78.16
N PHE A 5 12.31 19.55 77.20
CA PHE A 5 11.73 19.68 75.86
C PHE A 5 12.20 18.49 75.01
N LEU A 6 11.25 17.64 74.60
CA LEU A 6 11.49 16.52 73.70
C LEU A 6 11.23 17.01 72.26
N SER A 7 12.29 17.17 71.47
CA SER A 7 12.19 17.53 70.05
C SER A 7 11.82 16.29 69.23
N LEU A 8 10.62 16.26 68.65
CA LEU A 8 10.16 15.18 67.77
C LEU A 8 10.58 15.46 66.33
N TRP A 9 11.51 14.66 65.80
CA TRP A 9 11.88 14.63 64.38
C TRP A 9 10.71 14.06 63.56
N VAL A 10 10.16 14.84 62.63
CA VAL A 10 9.25 14.33 61.59
C VAL A 10 10.06 14.16 60.32
N SER A 11 10.54 12.95 60.05
CA SER A 11 11.05 12.57 58.74
C SER A 11 9.87 12.42 57.78
N PHE A 12 9.73 13.34 56.83
CA PHE A 12 8.75 13.25 55.76
C PHE A 12 9.27 12.27 54.70
N SER A 13 8.87 10.99 54.79
CA SER A 13 9.15 10.00 53.75
C SER A 13 8.34 10.35 52.50
N ALA A 14 8.99 10.87 51.46
CA ALA A 14 8.38 11.03 50.14
C ALA A 14 8.05 9.64 49.59
N PHE A 15 6.77 9.37 49.32
CA PHE A 15 6.35 8.16 48.60
C PHE A 15 6.91 8.22 47.17
N ALA A 16 7.53 7.12 46.72
CA ALA A 16 7.96 6.98 45.34
C ALA A 16 6.74 7.09 44.41
N ALA A 17 6.81 7.95 43.39
CA ALA A 17 5.81 8.03 42.34
C ALA A 17 5.76 6.69 41.58
N LEU A 18 4.54 6.17 41.38
CA LEU A 18 4.30 4.90 40.69
C LEU A 18 4.84 4.95 39.25
N ALA A 19 5.43 3.84 38.83
CA ALA A 19 6.00 3.64 37.49
C ALA A 19 5.00 4.07 36.41
N GLN A 20 5.45 4.96 35.51
CA GLN A 20 4.75 5.22 34.26
C GLN A 20 4.87 3.95 33.42
N TYR A 21 3.77 3.22 33.24
CA TYR A 21 3.74 2.09 32.31
C TYR A 21 4.04 2.62 30.90
N SER A 22 5.17 2.22 30.32
CA SER A 22 5.42 2.42 28.91
C SER A 22 4.86 1.22 28.15
N ILE A 23 4.13 1.50 27.09
CA ILE A 23 3.78 0.49 26.08
C ILE A 23 4.86 0.59 25.02
N ASP A 24 5.88 -0.27 25.14
CA ASP A 24 7.04 -0.23 24.24
C ASP A 24 6.75 -0.88 22.87
N TRP A 25 5.60 -1.53 22.74
CA TRP A 25 5.17 -2.21 21.52
C TRP A 25 3.74 -1.79 21.14
N PHE A 26 3.62 -1.10 20.01
CA PHE A 26 2.33 -0.71 19.44
C PHE A 26 2.35 -0.83 17.91
N THR A 27 1.20 -1.16 17.34
CA THR A 27 0.97 -1.10 15.89
C THR A 27 -0.09 -0.04 15.61
N ILE A 28 0.13 0.79 14.60
CA ILE A 28 -0.92 1.65 14.03
C ILE A 28 -1.65 0.81 12.97
N ALA A 29 -2.95 0.60 13.16
CA ALA A 29 -3.79 -0.10 12.18
C ALA A 29 -3.76 0.63 10.82
N GLY A 30 -3.74 -0.13 9.73
CA GLY A 30 -3.49 0.40 8.39
C GLY A 30 -4.66 1.18 7.80
N GLY A 31 -4.38 2.40 7.34
CA GLY A 31 -5.20 3.15 6.38
C GLY A 31 -6.63 3.51 6.80
N GLY A 32 -7.39 4.04 5.85
CA GLY A 32 -8.78 4.43 6.03
C GLY A 32 -9.36 5.13 4.79
N THR A 33 -10.68 5.19 4.72
CA THR A 33 -11.41 6.00 3.72
C THR A 33 -12.11 7.14 4.45
N SER A 34 -11.80 8.37 4.06
CA SER A 34 -12.50 9.58 4.49
C SER A 34 -13.38 10.09 3.35
N THR A 35 -14.63 10.41 3.66
CA THR A 35 -15.59 10.95 2.69
C THR A 35 -16.10 12.31 3.15
N GLY A 36 -16.31 13.21 2.18
CA GLY A 36 -16.89 14.53 2.37
C GLY A 36 -17.64 14.96 1.11
N ALA A 37 -18.95 14.74 1.09
CA ALA A 37 -19.80 14.95 -0.08
C ALA A 37 -19.24 14.28 -1.35
N THR A 38 -18.88 15.06 -2.38
CA THR A 38 -18.36 14.55 -3.66
C THR A 38 -16.93 14.02 -3.58
N TYR A 39 -16.19 14.31 -2.51
CA TYR A 39 -14.79 13.96 -2.38
C TYR A 39 -14.58 12.75 -1.48
N GLN A 40 -13.73 11.85 -1.93
CA GLN A 40 -13.29 10.68 -1.20
C GLN A 40 -11.75 10.66 -1.20
N VAL A 41 -11.18 10.48 -0.02
CA VAL A 41 -9.74 10.25 0.16
C VAL A 41 -9.57 8.89 0.81
N SER A 42 -8.98 7.96 0.07
CA SER A 42 -8.60 6.65 0.60
C SER A 42 -7.08 6.61 0.71
N GLY A 43 -6.59 6.29 1.90
CA GLY A 43 -5.17 6.17 2.19
C GLY A 43 -4.86 4.83 2.83
N THR A 44 -3.69 4.28 2.54
CA THR A 44 -3.11 3.14 3.25
C THR A 44 -1.89 3.63 4.01
N ILE A 45 -1.76 3.22 5.28
CA ILE A 45 -0.53 3.41 6.04
C ILE A 45 0.17 2.06 6.03
N GLY A 46 1.28 1.96 5.30
CA GLY A 46 2.13 0.78 5.34
C GLY A 46 2.92 0.76 6.64
N GLN A 47 2.88 -0.35 7.38
CA GLN A 47 3.86 -0.58 8.44
C GLN A 47 5.17 -1.08 7.80
N PRO A 48 6.31 -0.40 8.02
CA PRO A 48 7.61 -0.94 7.67
C PRO A 48 8.02 -2.16 8.54
N ASP A 49 7.19 -2.58 9.51
CA ASP A 49 7.40 -3.77 10.34
C ASP A 49 7.39 -5.08 9.54
N ALA A 50 6.98 -5.01 8.28
CA ALA A 50 7.25 -6.06 7.32
C ALA A 50 8.74 -6.01 6.93
N GLY A 51 9.59 -6.46 7.86
CA GLY A 51 11.04 -6.46 7.77
C GLY A 51 11.58 -7.44 6.72
N PRO A 52 12.90 -7.71 6.70
CA PRO A 52 13.50 -8.65 5.74
C PRO A 52 12.87 -10.04 5.85
N THR A 53 13.04 -10.85 4.79
CA THR A 53 12.61 -12.26 4.74
C THR A 53 12.82 -12.97 6.07
N LEU A 54 11.73 -13.36 6.72
CA LEU A 54 11.78 -14.16 7.93
C LEU A 54 12.09 -15.61 7.52
N SER A 55 13.13 -16.19 8.09
CA SER A 55 13.50 -17.60 7.83
C SER A 55 13.37 -18.46 9.08
N GLY A 56 12.83 -19.67 8.92
CA GLY A 56 12.73 -20.68 9.99
C GLY A 56 12.74 -22.10 9.42
N GLY A 57 13.77 -22.88 9.73
CA GLY A 57 13.97 -24.21 9.14
C GLY A 57 14.14 -24.15 7.62
N ASN A 58 13.35 -24.91 6.88
CA ASN A 58 13.35 -24.90 5.41
C ASN A 58 12.37 -23.88 4.81
N TYR A 59 11.77 -23.00 5.62
CA TYR A 59 10.74 -22.08 5.19
C TYR A 59 11.22 -20.63 5.28
N THR A 60 10.80 -19.85 4.30
CA THR A 60 11.03 -18.41 4.23
C THR A 60 9.70 -17.71 3.99
N ILE A 61 9.49 -16.59 4.68
CA ILE A 61 8.33 -15.72 4.54
C ILE A 61 8.85 -14.31 4.30
N ASP A 62 8.63 -13.79 3.10
CA ASP A 62 8.83 -12.39 2.81
C ASP A 62 7.69 -11.58 3.44
N GLY A 63 7.99 -10.90 4.54
CA GLY A 63 7.17 -9.79 5.01
C GLY A 63 7.42 -8.59 4.10
N GLY A 64 6.36 -7.89 3.68
CA GLY A 64 6.53 -6.60 3.01
C GLY A 64 5.23 -5.80 2.96
N PHE A 65 5.35 -4.48 2.85
CA PHE A 65 4.27 -3.65 2.33
C PHE A 65 4.25 -3.79 0.81
N TRP A 66 3.08 -3.99 0.20
CA TRP A 66 2.92 -3.78 -1.23
C TRP A 66 3.22 -2.31 -1.49
N ALA A 67 4.43 -2.01 -1.96
CA ALA A 67 4.68 -0.73 -2.60
C ALA A 67 3.71 -0.68 -3.78
N PHE A 68 2.55 -0.07 -3.56
CA PHE A 68 1.78 0.47 -4.65
C PHE A 68 2.77 1.40 -5.33
N ALA A 69 3.40 0.95 -6.42
CA ALA A 69 3.67 1.88 -7.50
C ALA A 69 2.35 2.61 -7.64
N ALA A 70 2.29 3.86 -7.19
CA ALA A 70 1.06 4.62 -7.20
C ALA A 70 0.66 4.70 -8.67
N VAL A 71 -0.19 3.78 -9.12
CA VAL A 71 -0.80 3.81 -10.43
C VAL A 71 -1.89 4.86 -10.27
N VAL A 72 -1.47 6.12 -10.16
CA VAL A 72 -2.37 7.25 -10.17
C VAL A 72 -3.04 7.19 -11.53
N GLN A 73 -4.33 6.87 -11.53
CA GLN A 73 -5.12 6.96 -12.74
C GLN A 73 -4.95 8.38 -13.27
N THR A 74 -4.55 8.49 -14.53
CA THR A 74 -4.47 9.80 -15.18
C THR A 74 -5.88 10.40 -15.14
N PRO A 75 -6.07 11.62 -14.63
CA PRO A 75 -7.40 12.23 -14.58
C PRO A 75 -8.07 12.19 -15.96
N GLY A 76 -9.28 11.63 -16.02
CA GLY A 76 -10.02 11.45 -17.26
C GLY A 76 -9.68 10.19 -18.08
N ALA A 77 -8.69 9.38 -17.67
CA ALA A 77 -8.44 8.09 -18.28
C ALA A 77 -9.56 7.09 -17.95
N PRO A 78 -10.00 6.26 -18.92
CA PRO A 78 -10.94 5.20 -18.63
C PRO A 78 -10.23 4.08 -17.85
N LEU A 79 -10.99 3.37 -17.03
CA LEU A 79 -10.47 2.25 -16.27
C LEU A 79 -10.04 1.12 -17.20
N LEU A 80 -8.77 0.73 -17.10
CA LEU A 80 -8.22 -0.43 -17.80
C LEU A 80 -8.42 -1.69 -16.95
N THR A 81 -9.06 -2.70 -17.51
CA THR A 81 -9.37 -3.98 -16.84
C THR A 81 -8.68 -5.12 -17.56
N ILE A 82 -8.11 -6.05 -16.79
CA ILE A 82 -7.49 -7.28 -17.28
C ILE A 82 -8.25 -8.46 -16.68
N THR A 83 -8.79 -9.33 -17.53
CA THR A 83 -9.38 -10.61 -17.11
C THR A 83 -8.64 -11.76 -17.77
N TYR A 84 -8.60 -12.92 -17.12
CA TYR A 84 -7.94 -14.10 -17.66
C TYR A 84 -8.98 -15.17 -18.02
N SER A 85 -8.94 -15.68 -19.25
CA SER A 85 -9.88 -16.69 -19.73
C SER A 85 -9.24 -17.51 -20.85
N GLY A 86 -9.37 -18.84 -20.80
CA GLY A 86 -8.93 -19.74 -21.87
C GLY A 86 -7.46 -19.54 -22.27
N ASN A 87 -6.56 -19.47 -21.29
CA ASN A 87 -5.13 -19.19 -21.49
C ASN A 87 -4.80 -17.86 -22.17
N GLN A 88 -5.71 -16.89 -22.13
CA GLN A 88 -5.52 -15.56 -22.70
C GLN A 88 -5.83 -14.48 -21.67
N ALA A 89 -5.02 -13.42 -21.70
CA ALA A 89 -5.32 -12.17 -21.02
C ALA A 89 -6.22 -11.33 -21.93
N ILE A 90 -7.40 -10.98 -21.43
CA ILE A 90 -8.34 -10.08 -22.07
C ILE A 90 -8.15 -8.72 -21.44
N VAL A 91 -7.65 -7.75 -22.22
CA VAL A 91 -7.46 -6.37 -21.77
C VAL A 91 -8.56 -5.51 -22.39
N SER A 92 -9.23 -4.71 -21.58
CA SER A 92 -10.37 -3.92 -22.02
C SER A 92 -10.57 -2.63 -21.24
N TRP A 93 -11.20 -1.64 -21.87
CA TRP A 93 -11.67 -0.41 -21.25
C TRP A 93 -13.02 0.00 -21.85
N SER A 94 -13.67 1.03 -21.30
CA SER A 94 -15.02 1.41 -21.72
C SER A 94 -15.08 1.69 -23.24
N PRO A 95 -16.00 1.05 -24.00
CA PRO A 95 -16.13 1.25 -25.44
C PRO A 95 -16.68 2.63 -25.81
N SER A 96 -17.31 3.34 -24.86
CA SER A 96 -17.80 4.70 -25.07
C SER A 96 -16.70 5.77 -25.11
N VAL A 97 -15.46 5.41 -24.76
CA VAL A 97 -14.34 6.36 -24.64
C VAL A 97 -13.42 6.23 -25.86
N THR A 98 -13.12 7.36 -26.50
CA THR A 98 -12.26 7.44 -27.69
C THR A 98 -11.02 8.28 -27.42
N GLY A 99 -10.04 8.26 -28.33
CA GLY A 99 -8.82 9.07 -28.21
C GLY A 99 -7.73 8.50 -27.31
N TRP A 100 -7.89 7.27 -26.79
CA TRP A 100 -6.87 6.58 -26.00
C TRP A 100 -6.21 5.48 -26.81
N THR A 101 -4.88 5.47 -26.79
CA THR A 101 -4.04 4.44 -27.38
C THR A 101 -3.53 3.52 -26.27
N LEU A 102 -3.66 2.21 -26.48
CA LEU A 102 -3.06 1.23 -25.60
C LEU A 102 -1.56 1.16 -25.84
N GLN A 103 -0.79 1.21 -24.75
CA GLN A 103 0.64 1.00 -24.76
C GLN A 103 1.04 -0.20 -23.91
N THR A 104 2.12 -0.85 -24.29
CA THR A 104 2.71 -1.98 -23.58
C THR A 104 4.18 -1.76 -23.23
N ASN A 105 4.61 -2.48 -22.20
CA ASN A 105 6.00 -2.53 -21.76
C ASN A 105 6.27 -3.92 -21.18
N ASN A 106 7.46 -4.49 -21.43
CA ASN A 106 7.89 -5.78 -20.86
C ASN A 106 8.62 -5.63 -19.51
N ASN A 107 9.02 -4.41 -19.15
CA ASN A 107 9.75 -4.08 -17.93
C ASN A 107 9.39 -2.68 -17.42
N LEU A 108 8.58 -2.63 -16.35
CA LEU A 108 8.18 -1.38 -15.69
C LEU A 108 9.36 -0.50 -15.26
N ALA A 109 10.54 -1.07 -14.96
CA ALA A 109 11.70 -0.30 -14.51
C ALA A 109 12.31 0.56 -15.62
N THR A 110 12.11 0.22 -16.89
CA THR A 110 12.76 0.90 -18.02
C THR A 110 12.02 2.16 -18.50
N GLY A 111 10.81 2.42 -17.99
CA GLY A 111 9.99 3.58 -18.36
C GLY A 111 9.61 3.70 -19.85
N THR A 112 10.04 2.75 -20.69
CA THR A 112 9.90 2.82 -22.15
C THR A 112 8.64 2.08 -22.58
N TRP A 113 7.64 2.83 -23.02
CA TRP A 113 6.34 2.30 -23.44
C TRP A 113 6.18 2.40 -24.96
N GLY A 114 5.84 1.29 -25.60
CA GLY A 114 5.51 1.23 -27.03
C GLY A 114 4.00 1.11 -27.23
N ASN A 115 3.49 1.50 -28.40
CA ASN A 115 2.09 1.25 -28.75
C ASN A 115 1.85 -0.25 -28.90
N TYR A 116 0.69 -0.72 -28.45
CA TYR A 116 0.28 -2.10 -28.68
C TYR A 116 0.08 -2.34 -30.18
N LEU A 117 0.74 -3.36 -30.71
CA LEU A 117 0.76 -3.66 -32.15
C LEU A 117 -0.30 -4.69 -32.59
N GLY A 118 -0.97 -5.33 -31.62
CA GLY A 118 -2.02 -6.31 -31.91
C GLY A 118 -3.37 -5.66 -32.22
N ALA A 119 -4.32 -6.48 -32.65
CA ALA A 119 -5.67 -6.02 -32.92
C ALA A 119 -6.38 -5.56 -31.64
N VAL A 120 -6.95 -4.35 -31.67
CA VAL A 120 -7.87 -3.84 -30.66
C VAL A 120 -9.21 -3.63 -31.35
N SER A 121 -10.25 -4.27 -30.84
CA SER A 121 -11.62 -4.15 -31.37
C SER A 121 -12.55 -3.79 -30.22
N ASN A 122 -13.37 -2.74 -30.42
CA ASN A 122 -14.31 -2.25 -29.42
C ASN A 122 -13.65 -2.05 -28.04
N ASN A 123 -12.48 -1.40 -28.02
CA ASN A 123 -11.68 -1.15 -26.80
C ASN A 123 -11.34 -2.41 -25.99
N ARG A 124 -11.19 -3.54 -26.70
CA ARG A 124 -10.85 -4.85 -26.14
C ARG A 124 -9.84 -5.55 -27.04
N LEU A 125 -8.94 -6.29 -26.41
CA LEU A 125 -8.02 -7.20 -27.10
C LEU A 125 -7.88 -8.51 -26.32
N THR A 126 -7.41 -9.51 -27.04
CA THR A 126 -6.90 -10.75 -26.45
C THR A 126 -5.40 -10.81 -26.67
N ASN A 127 -4.68 -11.11 -25.60
CA ASN A 127 -3.25 -11.34 -25.61
C ASN A 127 -3.03 -12.75 -25.09
N SER A 128 -2.43 -13.61 -25.91
CA SER A 128 -1.90 -14.89 -25.43
C SER A 128 -0.61 -14.58 -24.68
N PRO A 129 -0.58 -14.67 -23.34
CA PRO A 129 0.61 -14.32 -22.58
C PRO A 129 1.75 -15.25 -23.00
N SER A 130 2.79 -14.69 -23.62
CA SER A 130 4.06 -15.38 -23.81
C SER A 130 4.76 -15.56 -22.47
N GLN A 131 5.82 -16.36 -22.42
CA GLN A 131 6.65 -16.46 -21.22
C GLN A 131 7.18 -15.07 -20.83
N GLY A 132 6.88 -14.63 -19.60
CA GLY A 132 7.32 -13.35 -19.06
C GLY A 132 6.17 -12.43 -18.64
N ASN A 133 6.52 -11.18 -18.30
CA ASN A 133 5.58 -10.15 -17.87
C ASN A 133 5.29 -9.17 -19.01
N LEU A 134 4.03 -8.76 -19.14
CA LEU A 134 3.60 -7.70 -20.03
C LEU A 134 2.71 -6.73 -19.27
N PHE A 135 3.06 -5.45 -19.33
CA PHE A 135 2.38 -4.37 -18.63
C PHE A 135 1.61 -3.53 -19.64
N PHE A 136 0.48 -2.98 -19.20
CA PHE A 136 -0.45 -2.24 -20.04
C PHE A 136 -0.76 -0.87 -19.43
N ARG A 137 -0.88 0.15 -20.27
CA ARG A 137 -1.43 1.45 -19.90
C ARG A 137 -2.20 2.08 -21.06
N LEU A 138 -3.10 2.99 -20.74
CA LEU A 138 -3.72 3.86 -21.74
C LEU A 138 -2.98 5.20 -21.77
N LYS A 139 -2.78 5.73 -22.97
CA LYS A 139 -2.20 7.05 -23.21
C LYS A 139 -3.01 7.78 -24.28
N GLN A 140 -3.37 9.03 -24.01
CA GLN A 140 -3.95 9.95 -24.97
C GLN A 140 -2.88 10.52 -25.91
#